data_AF-A0AAN4YPJ9-F1
#
_entry.id   AF-A0AAN4YPJ9-F1
#
_cell.length_a   1.000
_cell.length_b   1.000
_cell.length_c   1.000
_cell.angle_alpha   90.00
_cell.angle_beta   90.00
_cell.angle_gamma   90.00
#
_symmetry.space_group_name_H-M   'P 1'
#
loop_
_entity.id
_entity.type
_entity.pdbx_description
1 polymer ?
#
loop_
_entity_poly.entity_id
_entity_poly.type
_entity_poly.pdbx_seq_one_letter_code
_entity_poly.pdbx_strand_id
1 'polypeptide(L)'
;MIRGLIDIWRYEFYYMKRLNLSLTTIHRHQGFLPDGRSGNWNGLVQGGSDADNMLADAYVKGLRGAINWTDGYAAMKTDAEVIPYNTYDPTDFSASTKEGRGALGDWIELGYVSQDRNTRCISRTVEYSLNDFAVSQVAAGEMPSDREKYLNRSAGWQKIWNPDVQSLNFTGFVAPKFSNGTFNSSGYDPLYCDECEWKSYTYEGTPWGELLLLCLV
;
A
#
# COMPACT_ATOMS: atom_id res chain seq x y z
N MET A 1 33.34 -6.01 -19.56
CA MET A 1 32.18 -6.51 -18.77
C MET A 1 32.00 -5.73 -17.47
N ILE A 2 33.01 -5.62 -16.59
CA ILE A 2 32.91 -4.89 -15.30
C ILE A 2 32.58 -3.39 -15.43
N ARG A 3 33.16 -2.67 -16.40
CA ARG A 3 32.86 -1.25 -16.63
C ARG A 3 31.42 -0.98 -17.08
N GLY A 4 30.87 -1.83 -17.94
CA GLY A 4 29.48 -1.71 -18.40
C GLY A 4 28.46 -1.94 -17.28
N LEU A 5 28.74 -2.86 -16.36
CA LEU A 5 27.91 -3.05 -15.16
C LEU A 5 27.98 -1.83 -14.23
N ILE A 6 29.17 -1.26 -14.00
CA ILE A 6 29.33 -0.05 -13.17
C ILE A 6 28.57 1.15 -13.77
N ASP A 7 28.56 1.30 -15.09
CA ASP A 7 27.84 2.39 -15.74
C ASP A 7 26.32 2.21 -15.66
N ILE A 8 25.79 0.99 -15.84
CA ILE A 8 24.36 0.69 -15.63
C ILE A 8 23.92 1.04 -14.21
N TRP A 9 24.69 0.60 -13.20
CA TRP A 9 24.41 0.91 -11.80
C TRP A 9 24.42 2.42 -11.51
N ARG A 10 25.30 3.19 -12.16
CA ARG A 10 25.31 4.66 -12.03
C ARG A 10 24.07 5.32 -12.63
N TYR A 11 23.60 4.84 -13.78
CA TYR A 11 22.39 5.36 -14.41
C TYR A 11 21.14 5.01 -13.58
N GLU A 12 21.02 3.78 -13.11
CA GLU A 12 19.90 3.37 -12.25
C GLU A 12 19.83 4.22 -10.98
N PHE A 13 20.96 4.43 -10.29
CA PHE A 13 21.02 5.30 -9.11
C PHE A 13 20.66 6.75 -9.43
N TYR A 14 21.04 7.26 -10.61
CA TYR A 14 20.68 8.61 -11.03
C TYR A 14 19.17 8.78 -11.25
N TYR A 15 18.51 7.82 -11.92
CA TYR A 15 17.07 7.88 -12.15
C TYR A 15 16.27 7.65 -10.87
N MET A 16 16.64 6.67 -10.04
CA MET A 16 16.01 6.48 -8.73
C MET A 16 16.13 7.74 -7.86
N LYS A 17 17.28 8.40 -7.90
CA LYS A 17 17.50 9.68 -7.23
C LYS A 17 16.53 10.77 -7.70
N ARG A 18 16.38 10.95 -9.02
CA ARG A 18 15.45 11.96 -9.58
C ARG A 18 14.00 11.64 -9.26
N LEU A 19 13.62 10.37 -9.32
CA LEU A 19 12.26 9.92 -9.06
C LEU A 19 11.87 10.16 -7.59
N ASN A 20 12.67 9.67 -6.64
CA ASN A 20 12.40 9.85 -5.21
C ASN A 20 12.47 11.33 -4.76
N LEU A 21 13.35 12.14 -5.38
CA LEU A 21 13.33 13.58 -5.17
C LEU A 21 12.02 14.21 -5.68
N SER A 22 11.49 13.72 -6.78
CA SER A 22 10.20 14.19 -7.31
C SER A 22 9.06 13.81 -6.38
N LEU A 23 9.02 12.58 -5.87
CA LEU A 23 8.02 12.11 -4.90
C LEU A 23 7.98 13.00 -3.65
N THR A 24 9.13 13.22 -3.02
CA THR A 24 9.23 14.09 -1.83
C THR A 24 8.89 15.55 -2.13
N THR A 25 9.19 16.04 -3.34
CA THR A 25 8.79 17.38 -3.77
C THR A 25 7.28 17.48 -3.96
N ILE A 26 6.64 16.44 -4.53
CA ILE A 26 5.19 16.38 -4.69
C ILE A 26 4.51 16.42 -3.32
N HIS A 27 4.95 15.59 -2.37
CA HIS A 27 4.44 15.63 -0.99
C HIS A 27 4.52 17.02 -0.37
N ARG A 28 5.66 17.72 -0.48
CA ARG A 28 5.80 19.08 0.04
C ARG A 28 4.83 20.10 -0.55
N HIS A 29 4.38 19.90 -1.80
CA HIS A 29 3.50 20.82 -2.49
C HIS A 29 2.02 20.40 -2.50
N GLN A 30 1.73 19.11 -2.34
CA GLN A 30 0.38 18.53 -2.45
C GLN A 30 -0.12 17.93 -1.13
N GLY A 31 0.76 17.70 -0.16
CA GLY A 31 0.44 17.16 1.16
C GLY A 31 0.60 15.65 1.28
N PHE A 32 0.44 14.89 0.19
CA PHE A 32 0.53 13.41 0.16
C PHE A 32 1.51 12.94 -0.92
N LEU A 33 2.04 11.73 -0.78
CA LEU A 33 2.72 11.10 -1.91
C LEU A 33 1.65 10.66 -2.95
N PRO A 34 2.00 10.66 -4.24
CA PRO A 34 1.10 10.19 -5.28
C PRO A 34 1.13 8.66 -5.37
N ASP A 35 -0.03 8.04 -5.54
CA ASP A 35 -0.13 6.63 -5.97
C ASP A 35 0.19 6.50 -7.47
N GLY A 36 -0.44 7.36 -8.28
CA GLY A 36 -0.08 7.61 -9.67
C GLY A 36 0.06 9.10 -9.96
N ARG A 37 0.78 9.49 -11.02
CA ARG A 37 0.89 10.91 -11.42
C ARG A 37 1.09 11.10 -12.93
N SER A 38 0.31 12.01 -13.51
CA SER A 38 0.43 12.42 -14.92
C SER A 38 0.02 13.87 -15.10
N GLY A 39 0.74 14.62 -15.94
CA GLY A 39 0.35 15.99 -16.33
C GLY A 39 0.08 16.96 -15.16
N ASN A 40 0.88 16.89 -14.08
CA ASN A 40 0.71 17.60 -12.80
C ASN A 40 -0.48 17.20 -11.91
N TRP A 41 -1.23 16.16 -12.27
CA TRP A 41 -2.34 15.63 -11.48
C TRP A 41 -2.01 14.26 -10.89
N ASN A 42 -2.56 13.97 -9.71
CA ASN A 42 -2.54 12.62 -9.17
C ASN A 42 -3.49 11.74 -10.00
N GLY A 43 -3.04 10.52 -10.30
CA GLY A 43 -3.93 9.45 -10.73
C GLY A 43 -4.82 9.03 -9.56
N LEU A 44 -5.87 8.28 -9.86
CA LEU A 44 -6.74 7.75 -8.82
C LEU A 44 -5.97 6.75 -7.96
N VAL A 45 -6.12 6.84 -6.64
CA VAL A 45 -5.58 5.87 -5.69
C VAL A 45 -6.34 4.56 -5.84
N GLN A 46 -5.64 3.51 -6.26
CA GLN A 46 -6.26 2.22 -6.54
C GLN A 46 -6.43 1.42 -5.25
N GLY A 47 -5.35 1.18 -4.51
CA GLY A 47 -5.38 0.45 -3.23
C GLY A 47 -4.62 1.18 -2.14
N GLY A 48 -3.29 1.16 -2.29
CA GLY A 48 -2.23 1.54 -1.36
C GLY A 48 -1.68 2.97 -1.47
N SER A 49 -0.49 3.13 -0.89
CA SER A 49 0.39 4.28 -1.06
C SER A 49 1.77 3.82 -1.53
N ASP A 50 1.86 3.33 -2.77
CA ASP A 50 3.03 2.57 -3.24
C ASP A 50 4.29 3.40 -3.50
N ALA A 51 4.19 4.73 -3.47
CA ALA A 51 5.34 5.61 -3.33
C ALA A 51 6.16 5.31 -2.05
N ASP A 52 5.52 4.78 -1.00
CA ASP A 52 6.20 4.30 0.21
C ASP A 52 7.21 3.19 -0.14
N ASN A 53 6.79 2.24 -0.96
CA ASN A 53 7.62 1.09 -1.35
C ASN A 53 8.85 1.57 -2.14
N MET A 54 8.68 2.57 -3.02
CA MET A 54 9.77 3.16 -3.79
C MET A 54 10.80 3.87 -2.89
N LEU A 55 10.31 4.65 -1.92
CA LEU A 55 11.17 5.35 -0.96
C LEU A 55 11.91 4.36 -0.07
N ALA A 56 11.24 3.32 0.42
CA ALA A 56 11.85 2.27 1.23
C ALA A 56 12.92 1.51 0.46
N ASP A 57 12.65 1.10 -0.78
CA ASP A 57 13.62 0.40 -1.64
C ASP A 57 14.88 1.26 -1.86
N ALA A 58 14.72 2.54 -2.18
CA ALA A 58 15.83 3.48 -2.30
C ALA A 58 16.58 3.67 -0.97
N TYR A 59 15.88 3.69 0.16
CA TYR A 59 16.47 3.84 1.49
C TYR A 59 17.37 2.66 1.84
N VAL A 60 16.87 1.43 1.70
CA VAL A 60 17.58 0.19 2.06
C VAL A 60 18.73 -0.10 1.10
N LYS A 61 18.62 0.31 -0.17
CA LYS A 61 19.73 0.26 -1.16
C LYS A 61 20.83 1.29 -0.89
N GLY A 62 20.71 2.10 0.16
CA GLY A 62 21.76 3.03 0.56
C GLY A 62 21.82 4.30 -0.29
N LEU A 63 20.73 4.70 -0.96
CA LEU A 63 20.70 5.97 -1.66
C LEU A 63 20.80 7.10 -0.64
N ARG A 64 21.87 7.91 -0.69
CA ARG A 64 22.15 8.99 0.27
C ARG A 64 22.50 10.31 -0.45
N GLY A 65 22.41 11.42 0.29
CA GLY A 65 22.82 12.76 -0.17
C GLY A 65 21.90 13.42 -1.22
N ALA A 66 20.84 12.74 -1.65
CA ALA A 66 19.90 13.21 -2.65
C ALA A 66 18.53 13.60 -2.07
N ILE A 67 18.12 12.83 -1.08
CA ILE A 67 16.83 12.90 -0.42
C ILE A 67 17.17 13.26 1.02
N ASN A 68 16.48 14.26 1.56
CA ASN A 68 16.46 14.44 3.00
C ASN A 68 15.57 13.33 3.57
N TRP A 69 16.17 12.29 4.14
CA TRP A 69 15.42 11.12 4.57
C TRP A 69 14.51 11.37 5.76
N THR A 70 14.78 12.41 6.55
CA THR A 70 13.82 12.90 7.55
C THR A 70 12.53 13.40 6.88
N ASP A 71 12.65 14.14 5.78
CA ASP A 71 11.48 14.58 5.00
C ASP A 71 10.84 13.43 4.23
N GLY A 72 11.65 12.51 3.69
CA GLY A 72 11.18 11.31 3.01
C GLY A 72 10.35 10.43 3.94
N TYR A 73 10.83 10.21 5.16
CA TYR A 73 10.09 9.50 6.20
C TYR A 73 8.82 10.26 6.61
N ALA A 74 8.89 11.58 6.77
CA ALA A 74 7.70 12.39 7.08
C ALA A 74 6.62 12.29 5.99
N ALA A 75 7.03 12.17 4.71
CA ALA A 75 6.12 11.95 3.60
C ALA A 75 5.40 10.61 3.72
N MET A 76 6.14 9.52 3.91
CA MET A 76 5.56 8.17 4.09
C MET A 76 4.65 8.10 5.33
N LYS A 77 5.07 8.76 6.42
CA LYS A 77 4.28 8.85 7.65
C LYS A 77 2.96 9.60 7.43
N THR A 78 2.91 10.54 6.49
CA THR A 78 1.66 11.24 6.15
C THR A 78 0.66 10.26 5.57
N ASP A 79 1.05 9.46 4.59
CA ASP A 79 0.17 8.46 3.97
C ASP A 79 -0.28 7.38 4.97
N ALA A 80 0.59 7.02 5.92
CA ALA A 80 0.32 5.98 6.92
C ALA A 80 -0.53 6.43 8.12
N GLU A 81 -0.73 7.74 8.33
CA GLU A 81 -1.36 8.30 9.56
C GLU A 81 -2.43 9.36 9.31
N VAL A 82 -2.42 10.05 8.16
CA VAL A 82 -3.36 11.13 7.87
C VAL A 82 -4.48 10.62 6.97
N ILE A 83 -5.71 10.64 7.48
CA ILE A 83 -6.90 10.29 6.70
C ILE A 83 -7.09 11.36 5.60
N PRO A 84 -7.02 11.00 4.31
CA PRO A 84 -7.23 11.96 3.24
C PRO A 84 -8.69 12.41 3.19
N TYR A 85 -8.92 13.65 2.73
CA TYR A 85 -10.28 14.16 2.56
C TYR A 85 -11.02 13.36 1.47
N ASN A 86 -12.17 12.80 1.82
CA ASN A 86 -13.02 12.11 0.84
C ASN A 86 -13.66 13.12 -0.11
N THR A 87 -13.26 13.08 -1.37
CA THR A 87 -13.79 13.94 -2.45
C THR A 87 -15.14 13.47 -2.99
N TYR A 88 -15.67 12.35 -2.50
CA TYR A 88 -16.90 11.70 -2.95
C TYR A 88 -16.88 11.44 -4.47
N ASP A 89 -15.76 10.90 -4.95
CA ASP A 89 -15.59 10.54 -6.34
C ASP A 89 -16.65 9.51 -6.76
N PRO A 90 -17.34 9.69 -7.91
CA PRO A 90 -18.31 8.71 -8.40
C PRO A 90 -17.78 7.28 -8.58
N THR A 91 -16.47 7.15 -8.71
CA THR A 91 -15.74 5.90 -8.84
C THR A 91 -15.71 5.14 -7.51
N ASP A 92 -15.61 5.85 -6.38
CA ASP A 92 -15.63 5.28 -5.03
C ASP A 92 -16.11 6.33 -4.00
N PHE A 93 -17.37 6.25 -3.60
CA PHE A 93 -17.93 7.16 -2.60
C PHE A 93 -17.45 6.88 -1.17
N SER A 94 -16.89 5.69 -0.92
CA SER A 94 -16.52 5.26 0.43
C SER A 94 -15.27 5.95 0.96
N ALA A 95 -14.38 6.38 0.06
CA ALA A 95 -13.04 6.81 0.40
C ALA A 95 -12.46 7.83 -0.60
N SER A 96 -11.39 8.53 -0.20
CA SER A 96 -10.61 9.35 -1.13
C SER A 96 -10.01 8.48 -2.23
N THR A 97 -10.18 8.90 -3.48
CA THR A 97 -9.46 8.39 -4.65
C THR A 97 -8.39 9.38 -5.13
N LYS A 98 -8.25 10.55 -4.51
CA LYS A 98 -7.32 11.61 -4.97
C LYS A 98 -5.89 11.37 -4.49
N GLU A 99 -5.76 10.96 -3.23
CA GLU A 99 -4.49 10.88 -2.50
C GLU A 99 -4.65 10.12 -1.19
N GLY A 100 -3.53 9.62 -0.67
CA GLY A 100 -3.45 8.93 0.61
C GLY A 100 -4.22 7.61 0.65
N ARG A 101 -4.14 6.94 1.80
CA ARG A 101 -4.84 5.68 2.05
C ARG A 101 -6.33 5.94 2.31
N GLY A 102 -7.17 5.72 1.31
CA GLY A 102 -8.60 6.03 1.39
C GLY A 102 -9.35 5.33 2.53
N ALA A 103 -8.99 4.08 2.84
CA ALA A 103 -9.63 3.29 3.90
C ALA A 103 -8.84 3.29 5.23
N LEU A 104 -8.01 4.32 5.47
CA LEU A 104 -7.10 4.37 6.61
C LEU A 104 -7.81 4.33 7.97
N GLY A 105 -9.05 4.82 8.06
CA GLY A 105 -9.85 4.75 9.28
C GLY A 105 -10.03 3.31 9.78
N ASP A 106 -10.48 2.41 8.90
CA ASP A 106 -10.61 0.98 9.21
C ASP A 106 -9.24 0.35 9.50
N TRP A 107 -8.22 0.70 8.73
CA TRP A 107 -6.88 0.17 8.93
C TRP A 107 -6.31 0.50 10.33
N ILE A 108 -6.51 1.73 10.82
CA ILE A 108 -6.06 2.13 12.16
C ILE A 108 -6.95 1.52 13.25
N GLU A 109 -8.28 1.52 13.07
CA GLU A 109 -9.25 1.04 14.07
C GLU A 109 -9.22 -0.49 14.21
N LEU A 110 -9.23 -1.22 13.10
CA LEU A 110 -9.44 -2.66 13.03
C LEU A 110 -8.13 -3.42 12.72
N GLY A 111 -7.17 -2.77 12.06
CA GLY A 111 -5.96 -3.39 11.50
C GLY A 111 -6.20 -4.18 10.21
N TYR A 112 -7.35 -4.00 9.58
CA TYR A 112 -7.70 -4.49 8.24
C TYR A 112 -8.80 -3.60 7.67
N VAL A 113 -9.00 -3.61 6.36
CA VAL A 113 -10.09 -2.88 5.71
C VAL A 113 -11.34 -3.76 5.69
N SER A 114 -12.46 -3.26 6.21
CA SER A 114 -13.71 -4.03 6.29
C SER A 114 -14.55 -3.90 5.03
N GLN A 115 -15.22 -5.00 4.64
CA GLN A 115 -16.01 -5.04 3.40
C GLN A 115 -17.31 -4.23 3.43
N ASP A 116 -17.88 -3.99 4.62
CA ASP A 116 -19.15 -3.27 4.81
C ASP A 116 -18.99 -1.76 4.87
N ARG A 117 -17.76 -1.28 5.10
CA ARG A 117 -17.45 0.16 5.14
C ARG A 117 -16.68 0.63 3.92
N ASN A 118 -15.89 -0.25 3.30
CA ASN A 118 -14.97 0.12 2.25
C ASN A 118 -14.98 -0.91 1.11
N THR A 119 -14.77 -0.40 -0.09
CA THR A 119 -14.53 -1.21 -1.28
C THR A 119 -13.07 -1.71 -1.34
N ARG A 120 -12.78 -2.70 -2.21
CA ARG A 120 -11.42 -3.26 -2.42
C ARG A 120 -10.75 -3.72 -1.14
N CYS A 121 -11.55 -4.22 -0.20
CA CYS A 121 -11.15 -4.47 1.17
C CYS A 121 -9.99 -5.46 1.29
N ILE A 122 -9.90 -6.46 0.40
CA ILE A 122 -8.80 -7.42 0.39
C ILE A 122 -7.53 -6.76 -0.15
N SER A 123 -7.57 -6.20 -1.36
CA SER A 123 -6.38 -5.56 -1.98
C SER A 123 -5.84 -4.44 -1.11
N ARG A 124 -6.69 -3.53 -0.61
CA ARG A 124 -6.26 -2.46 0.32
C ARG A 124 -5.63 -3.01 1.60
N THR A 125 -6.15 -4.10 2.17
CA THR A 125 -5.56 -4.71 3.38
C THR A 125 -4.17 -5.28 3.09
N VAL A 126 -4.00 -5.95 1.96
CA VAL A 126 -2.72 -6.54 1.52
C VAL A 126 -1.71 -5.44 1.18
N GLU A 127 -2.11 -4.42 0.43
CA GLU A 127 -1.26 -3.29 0.05
C GLU A 127 -0.86 -2.45 1.26
N TYR A 128 -1.78 -2.09 2.16
CA TYR A 128 -1.44 -1.33 3.37
C TYR A 128 -0.50 -2.11 4.29
N SER A 129 -0.59 -3.44 4.29
CA SER A 129 0.36 -4.30 4.99
C SER A 129 1.78 -4.12 4.43
N LEU A 130 1.94 -4.17 3.10
CA LEU A 130 3.22 -3.94 2.43
C LEU A 130 3.72 -2.50 2.62
N ASN A 131 2.85 -1.51 2.50
CA ASN A 131 3.23 -0.11 2.68
C ASN A 131 3.69 0.16 4.12
N ASP A 132 3.04 -0.41 5.14
CA ASP A 132 3.51 -0.29 6.53
C ASP A 132 4.83 -1.04 6.76
N PHE A 133 5.07 -2.16 6.07
CA PHE A 133 6.39 -2.79 6.08
C PHE A 133 7.45 -1.84 5.51
N ALA A 134 7.17 -1.20 4.36
CA ALA A 134 8.05 -0.21 3.75
C ALA A 134 8.35 0.97 4.70
N VAL A 135 7.32 1.53 5.35
CA VAL A 135 7.47 2.58 6.37
C VAL A 135 8.35 2.09 7.52
N SER A 136 8.19 0.84 7.98
CA SER A 136 8.99 0.28 9.07
C SER A 136 10.49 0.21 8.73
N GLN A 137 10.84 -0.05 7.47
CA GLN A 137 12.24 -0.12 7.01
C GLN A 137 12.93 1.24 7.06
N VAL A 138 12.23 2.31 6.68
CA VAL A 138 12.75 3.67 6.75
C VAL A 138 12.74 4.20 8.18
N ALA A 139 11.67 3.93 8.95
CA ALA A 139 11.56 4.29 10.35
C ALA A 139 12.71 3.73 11.19
N ALA A 140 13.21 2.52 10.87
CA ALA A 140 14.33 1.91 11.59
C ALA A 140 15.59 2.78 11.63
N GLY A 141 15.80 3.65 10.64
CA GLY A 141 16.94 4.59 10.61
C GLY A 141 16.56 6.04 10.90
N GLU A 142 15.38 6.50 10.47
CA GLU A 142 14.99 7.92 10.59
C GLU A 142 14.18 8.23 11.86
N MET A 143 13.40 7.28 12.37
CA MET A 143 12.55 7.42 13.56
C MET A 143 12.38 6.06 14.27
N PRO A 144 13.42 5.54 14.96
CA PRO A 144 13.42 4.16 15.43
C PRO A 144 12.27 3.80 16.37
N SER A 145 11.73 4.78 17.10
CA SER A 145 10.57 4.61 17.99
C SER A 145 9.29 4.19 17.26
N ASP A 146 9.17 4.52 15.97
CA ASP A 146 7.99 4.20 15.16
C ASP A 146 8.11 2.83 14.44
N ARG A 147 9.30 2.24 14.38
CA ARG A 147 9.57 1.00 13.62
C ARG A 147 8.64 -0.15 14.02
N GLU A 148 8.54 -0.43 15.32
CA GLU A 148 7.77 -1.57 15.82
C GLU A 148 6.28 -1.41 15.55
N LYS A 149 5.75 -0.18 15.64
CA LYS A 149 4.35 0.12 15.31
C LYS A 149 4.02 -0.28 13.87
N TYR A 150 4.84 0.16 12.91
CA TYR A 150 4.59 -0.13 11.50
C TYR A 150 4.88 -1.59 11.13
N LEU A 151 5.91 -2.20 11.74
CA LEU A 151 6.19 -3.62 11.56
C LEU A 151 5.06 -4.51 12.11
N ASN A 152 4.44 -4.13 13.22
CA ASN A 152 3.28 -4.86 13.74
C ASN A 152 2.03 -4.63 12.88
N ARG A 153 1.83 -3.41 12.35
CA ARG A 153 0.73 -3.11 11.42
C ARG A 153 0.91 -3.85 10.08
N SER A 154 2.13 -4.08 9.62
CA SER A 154 2.36 -4.83 8.37
C SER A 154 1.90 -6.29 8.44
N ALA A 155 1.69 -6.86 9.62
CA ALA A 155 1.06 -8.17 9.78
C ALA A 155 -0.49 -8.13 9.67
N GLY A 156 -1.10 -6.98 9.36
CA GLY A 156 -2.55 -6.80 9.33
C GLY A 156 -3.28 -7.71 8.34
N TRP A 157 -2.64 -8.11 7.24
CA TRP A 157 -3.18 -9.10 6.30
C TRP A 157 -3.59 -10.42 6.97
N GLN A 158 -2.89 -10.83 8.04
CA GLN A 158 -3.20 -12.06 8.77
C GLN A 158 -4.59 -12.00 9.42
N LYS A 159 -5.11 -10.80 9.71
CA LYS A 159 -6.44 -10.62 10.30
C LYS A 159 -7.58 -11.01 9.37
N ILE A 160 -7.33 -11.02 8.05
CA ILE A 160 -8.29 -11.44 7.03
C ILE A 160 -7.96 -12.81 6.43
N TRP A 161 -6.96 -13.52 6.97
CA TRP A 161 -6.69 -14.89 6.60
C TRP A 161 -7.78 -15.81 7.16
N ASN A 162 -8.51 -16.49 6.27
CA ASN A 162 -9.51 -17.47 6.63
C ASN A 162 -9.04 -18.88 6.21
N PRO A 163 -8.68 -19.76 7.16
CA PRO A 163 -8.19 -21.11 6.87
C PRO A 163 -9.27 -22.03 6.24
N ASP A 164 -10.55 -21.69 6.42
CA ASP A 164 -11.68 -22.52 5.98
C ASP A 164 -12.06 -22.28 4.50
N VAL A 165 -11.57 -21.19 3.89
CA VAL A 165 -11.79 -20.93 2.46
C VAL A 165 -10.99 -21.92 1.64
N GLN A 166 -11.62 -22.50 0.62
CA GLN A 166 -11.01 -23.49 -0.25
C GLN A 166 -11.10 -23.07 -1.72
N SER A 167 -10.05 -23.35 -2.49
CA SER A 167 -10.04 -23.18 -3.95
C SER A 167 -8.97 -24.06 -4.57
N LEU A 168 -9.27 -24.71 -5.70
CA LEU A 168 -8.36 -25.60 -6.45
C LEU A 168 -7.60 -26.63 -5.58
N ASN A 169 -8.26 -27.22 -4.58
CA ASN A 169 -7.69 -28.14 -3.59
C ASN A 169 -6.70 -27.53 -2.56
N PHE A 170 -6.60 -26.20 -2.51
CA PHE A 170 -5.89 -25.48 -1.45
C PHE A 170 -6.89 -24.95 -0.42
N THR A 171 -6.43 -24.82 0.82
CA THR A 171 -7.19 -24.26 1.94
C THR A 171 -6.45 -23.06 2.50
N GLY A 172 -7.18 -22.04 2.95
CA GLY A 172 -6.60 -20.82 3.48
C GLY A 172 -6.41 -19.76 2.41
N PHE A 173 -7.22 -18.71 2.51
CA PHE A 173 -7.14 -17.53 1.64
C PHE A 173 -7.40 -16.27 2.46
N VAL A 174 -6.90 -15.14 1.98
CA VAL A 174 -7.46 -13.85 2.39
C VAL A 174 -8.93 -13.83 2.01
N ALA A 175 -9.79 -13.32 2.89
CA ALA A 175 -11.23 -13.33 2.72
C ALA A 175 -11.86 -12.04 3.25
N PRO A 176 -12.96 -11.57 2.64
CA PRO A 176 -13.56 -10.32 3.06
C PRO A 176 -14.17 -10.48 4.45
N LYS A 177 -13.93 -9.47 5.29
CA LYS A 177 -14.27 -9.49 6.71
C LYS A 177 -15.06 -8.23 7.06
N PHE A 178 -16.13 -8.40 7.80
CA PHE A 178 -16.98 -7.32 8.27
C PHE A 178 -16.32 -6.55 9.41
N SER A 179 -16.69 -5.29 9.59
CA SER A 179 -16.20 -4.42 10.67
C SER A 179 -16.50 -4.98 12.07
N ASN A 180 -17.52 -5.84 12.20
CA ASN A 180 -17.84 -6.57 13.43
C ASN A 180 -16.91 -7.79 13.71
N GLY A 181 -15.95 -8.07 12.83
CA GLY A 181 -14.97 -9.16 12.97
C GLY A 181 -15.39 -10.51 12.38
N THR A 182 -16.59 -10.63 11.82
CA THR A 182 -17.04 -11.88 11.17
C THR A 182 -16.61 -11.94 9.70
N PHE A 183 -16.31 -13.12 9.18
CA PHE A 183 -16.01 -13.32 7.76
C PHE A 183 -17.29 -13.36 6.92
N ASN A 184 -17.18 -12.98 5.64
CA ASN A 184 -18.25 -13.24 4.69
C ASN A 184 -18.39 -14.74 4.45
N SER A 185 -19.52 -15.31 4.86
CA SER A 185 -19.83 -16.73 4.68
C SER A 185 -20.69 -17.01 3.44
N SER A 186 -20.92 -16.03 2.57
CA SER A 186 -21.87 -16.15 1.45
C SER A 186 -21.29 -15.64 0.14
N GLY A 187 -21.02 -16.57 -0.78
CA GLY A 187 -20.71 -16.25 -2.17
C GLY A 187 -19.29 -15.77 -2.46
N TYR A 188 -18.37 -15.84 -1.49
CA TYR A 188 -16.95 -15.58 -1.74
C TYR A 188 -16.26 -16.83 -2.34
N ASP A 189 -15.62 -16.66 -3.49
CA ASP A 189 -14.83 -17.69 -4.16
C ASP A 189 -13.50 -17.08 -4.63
N PRO A 190 -12.34 -17.59 -4.18
CA PRO A 190 -11.02 -17.11 -4.58
C PRO A 190 -10.73 -17.11 -6.09
N LEU A 191 -11.51 -17.83 -6.90
CA LEU A 191 -11.38 -17.86 -8.36
C LEU A 191 -12.01 -16.66 -9.06
N TYR A 192 -12.83 -15.87 -8.37
CA TYR A 192 -13.59 -14.77 -8.95
C TYR A 192 -13.33 -13.46 -8.21
N CYS A 193 -13.25 -12.37 -8.95
CA CYS A 193 -13.16 -11.00 -8.42
C CYS A 193 -14.42 -10.17 -8.69
N ASP A 194 -15.54 -10.83 -8.98
CA ASP A 194 -16.81 -10.19 -9.36
C ASP A 194 -16.63 -9.25 -10.58
N GLU A 195 -16.92 -7.95 -10.46
CA GLU A 195 -16.65 -6.94 -11.50
C GLU A 195 -15.14 -6.70 -11.73
N CYS A 196 -14.29 -7.23 -10.85
CA CYS A 196 -12.84 -7.08 -10.80
C CYS A 196 -12.38 -5.62 -10.81
N GLU A 197 -13.14 -4.75 -10.16
CA GLU A 197 -12.95 -3.31 -10.26
C GLU A 197 -13.28 -2.59 -8.93
N TRP A 198 -13.53 -1.27 -8.96
CA TRP A 198 -13.68 -0.42 -7.78
C TRP A 198 -14.58 -0.94 -6.67
N LYS A 199 -15.66 -1.68 -6.97
CA LYS A 199 -16.61 -2.19 -5.95
C LYS A 199 -16.28 -3.58 -5.43
N SER A 200 -15.38 -4.30 -6.09
CA SER A 200 -15.03 -5.67 -5.76
C SER A 200 -14.25 -5.77 -4.45
N TYR A 201 -14.15 -6.98 -3.88
CA TYR A 201 -13.30 -7.24 -2.72
C TYR A 201 -11.81 -7.09 -3.06
N THR A 202 -11.43 -7.50 -4.27
CA THR A 202 -10.10 -7.36 -4.86
C THR A 202 -10.16 -6.48 -6.10
N TYR A 203 -9.08 -5.75 -6.38
CA TYR A 203 -8.98 -4.81 -7.49
C TYR A 203 -8.23 -5.43 -8.68
N GLU A 204 -8.84 -5.44 -9.87
CA GLU A 204 -8.23 -5.90 -11.13
C GLU A 204 -7.54 -7.29 -11.08
N GLY A 205 -7.87 -8.11 -10.09
CA GLY A 205 -7.21 -9.38 -9.83
C GLY A 205 -8.01 -10.26 -8.88
N THR A 206 -7.77 -11.56 -8.95
CA THR A 206 -8.39 -12.55 -8.05
C THR A 206 -7.59 -12.69 -6.75
N PRO A 207 -8.21 -13.19 -5.67
CA PRO A 207 -7.50 -13.54 -4.43
C PRO A 207 -6.26 -14.44 -4.59
N TRP A 208 -6.18 -15.23 -5.67
CA TRP A 208 -4.95 -15.96 -6.02
C TRP A 208 -3.75 -15.05 -6.33
N GLY A 209 -3.97 -13.91 -6.97
CA GLY A 209 -2.94 -12.93 -7.25
C GLY A 209 -2.49 -12.21 -5.97
N GLU A 210 -3.43 -11.92 -5.09
CA GLU A 210 -3.17 -11.26 -3.80
C GLU A 210 -2.24 -12.07 -2.89
N LEU A 211 -2.31 -13.41 -2.95
CA LEU A 211 -1.39 -14.28 -2.22
C LEU A 211 0.08 -14.06 -2.62
N LEU A 212 0.36 -13.66 -3.86
CA LEU A 212 1.73 -13.40 -4.31
C LEU A 212 2.30 -12.11 -3.71
N LEU A 213 1.46 -11.10 -3.49
CA LEU A 213 1.85 -9.85 -2.84
C LEU A 213 2.26 -10.08 -1.38
N LEU A 214 1.63 -11.04 -0.71
CA LEU A 214 1.97 -11.40 0.68
C LEU A 214 3.37 -12.01 0.84
N CYS A 215 3.98 -12.55 -0.22
CA CYS A 215 5.37 -13.02 -0.14
C CYS A 215 6.39 -11.88 0.05
N LEU A 216 5.96 -10.61 -0.08
CA LEU A 216 6.80 -9.43 0.06
C LEU A 216 6.78 -8.82 1.47
N VAL A 217 5.91 -9.31 2.37
CA VAL A 217 5.65 -8.77 3.72
C VAL A 217 5.97 -9.80 4.79
#